data_AF-A0A5D0XPJ2-F1
#
_entry.id   AF-A0A5D0XPJ2-F1
#
_cell.length_a   1.000
_cell.length_b   1.000
_cell.length_c   1.000
_cell.angle_alpha   90.00
_cell.angle_beta   90.00
_cell.angle_gamma   90.00
#
_symmetry.space_group_name_H-M   'P 1'
#
loop_
_entity.id
_entity.type
_entity.pdbx_description
1 polymer ?
#
loop_
_entity_poly.entity_id
_entity_poly.type
_entity_poly.pdbx_seq_one_letter_code
_entity_poly.pdbx_strand_id
1 'polypeptide(L)'
;MPAAAPLGTYDGRVRSSRGPADQSDQPGDDGAAPAAAATPEQPVVDPNRRDSRAARFLGGGVDPDPRFTLANERTFLAWIRTALALLAGGIAVEAFTPETFIPPLRTALAVVLLGLALVLALAAGVRWLRVERAMRRQAPLPLPLLVPVLAAGGSLVAAAVLVGVLIGR
;
A
#
# COMPACT_ATOMS: atom_id res chain seq x y z
N MET A 1 -36.39 -34.37 -5.49
CA MET A 1 -34.92 -34.35 -5.37
C MET A 1 -34.39 -33.48 -6.52
N PRO A 2 -34.26 -32.15 -6.36
CA PRO A 2 -33.86 -31.29 -7.47
C PRO A 2 -32.35 -31.34 -7.69
N ALA A 3 -32.01 -31.43 -8.97
CA ALA A 3 -30.69 -31.68 -9.53
C ALA A 3 -29.76 -30.46 -9.48
N ALA A 4 -28.46 -30.74 -9.40
CA ALA A 4 -27.37 -29.78 -9.39
C ALA A 4 -27.31 -28.96 -10.71
N ALA A 5 -27.12 -27.64 -10.56
CA ALA A 5 -26.86 -26.72 -11.66
C ALA A 5 -25.39 -26.84 -12.16
N PRO A 6 -25.13 -26.87 -13.47
CA PRO A 6 -23.76 -26.87 -13.99
C PRO A 6 -23.16 -25.46 -14.02
N LEU A 7 -21.87 -25.39 -13.72
CA LEU A 7 -21.03 -24.18 -13.69
C LEU A 7 -20.93 -23.54 -15.09
N GLY A 8 -21.31 -22.27 -15.17
CA GLY A 8 -21.17 -21.46 -16.39
C GLY A 8 -19.70 -21.13 -16.69
N THR A 9 -19.21 -21.65 -17.81
CA THR A 9 -17.97 -21.24 -18.46
C THR A 9 -18.10 -19.81 -18.99
N TYR A 10 -17.26 -18.91 -18.49
CA TYR A 10 -17.11 -17.55 -19.02
C TYR A 10 -16.24 -17.59 -20.29
N ASP A 11 -16.86 -17.42 -21.46
CA ASP A 11 -16.18 -17.31 -22.76
C ASP A 11 -16.07 -15.83 -23.16
N GLY A 12 -14.88 -15.27 -23.05
CA GLY A 12 -14.55 -13.86 -23.33
C GLY A 12 -14.32 -13.59 -24.82
N ARG A 13 -15.30 -13.90 -25.69
CA ARG A 13 -15.23 -13.53 -27.11
C ARG A 13 -15.71 -12.10 -27.34
N VAL A 14 -14.74 -11.21 -27.57
CA VAL A 14 -14.96 -9.85 -28.10
C VAL A 14 -15.59 -9.97 -29.49
N ARG A 15 -16.84 -9.54 -29.61
CA ARG A 15 -17.58 -9.50 -30.88
C ARG A 15 -17.04 -8.35 -31.73
N SER A 16 -16.23 -8.66 -32.74
CA SER A 16 -15.89 -7.72 -33.81
C SER A 16 -17.08 -7.58 -34.77
N SER A 17 -17.83 -6.49 -34.66
CA SER A 17 -18.92 -6.18 -35.59
C SER A 17 -18.35 -5.51 -36.85
N ARG A 18 -17.89 -6.30 -37.84
CA ARG A 18 -17.85 -5.86 -39.24
C ARG A 18 -19.01 -6.51 -39.96
N GLY A 19 -20.03 -5.71 -40.29
CA GLY A 19 -21.10 -6.11 -41.20
C GLY A 19 -20.61 -6.02 -42.66
N PRO A 20 -20.98 -6.96 -43.54
CA PRO A 20 -20.65 -6.89 -44.95
C PRO A 20 -21.76 -6.19 -45.76
N ALA A 21 -21.34 -5.57 -46.88
CA ALA A 21 -22.14 -5.00 -47.97
C ALA A 21 -22.72 -3.59 -47.75
N ASP A 22 -22.03 -2.58 -48.30
CA ASP A 22 -22.59 -1.81 -49.41
C ASP A 22 -21.45 -1.16 -50.21
N GLN A 23 -21.27 -1.64 -51.43
CA GLN A 23 -20.33 -1.14 -52.42
C GLN A 23 -21.14 -0.88 -53.68
N SER A 24 -21.80 0.27 -53.74
CA SER A 24 -22.31 0.81 -54.99
C SER A 24 -22.40 2.34 -54.94
N ASP A 25 -21.62 2.94 -55.84
CA ASP A 25 -21.98 4.09 -56.69
C ASP A 25 -22.02 5.51 -56.10
N GLN A 26 -21.00 6.32 -56.45
CA GLN A 26 -21.22 7.73 -56.80
C GLN A 26 -20.05 8.34 -57.63
N PRO A 27 -20.32 8.99 -58.78
CA PRO A 27 -19.34 9.70 -59.60
C PRO A 27 -19.11 11.14 -59.10
N GLY A 28 -17.95 11.70 -59.42
CA GLY A 28 -17.42 12.93 -58.80
C GLY A 28 -18.04 14.26 -59.20
N ASP A 29 -17.81 15.28 -58.36
CA ASP A 29 -17.61 16.70 -58.73
C ASP A 29 -16.95 17.46 -57.56
N ASP A 30 -16.31 18.57 -57.90
CA ASP A 30 -15.33 19.35 -57.18
C ASP A 30 -15.90 20.27 -56.06
N GLY A 31 -15.05 20.61 -55.09
CA GLY A 31 -15.15 21.90 -54.38
C GLY A 31 -15.32 21.87 -52.85
N ALA A 32 -14.41 22.59 -52.19
CA ALA A 32 -14.42 23.04 -50.78
C ALA A 32 -14.09 21.99 -49.71
N ALA A 33 -12.82 21.98 -49.31
CA ALA A 33 -12.36 21.40 -48.04
C ALA A 33 -13.08 22.05 -46.85
N PRO A 34 -13.79 21.30 -45.99
CA PRO A 34 -14.07 21.73 -44.65
C PRO A 34 -12.87 21.37 -43.78
N ALA A 35 -12.37 22.39 -43.08
CA ALA A 35 -11.24 22.35 -42.16
C ALA A 35 -11.13 21.00 -41.44
N ALA A 36 -10.01 20.31 -41.68
CA ALA A 36 -9.61 19.14 -40.92
C ALA A 36 -9.73 19.50 -39.44
N ALA A 37 -10.73 18.92 -38.78
CA ALA A 37 -10.86 18.98 -37.34
C ALA A 37 -9.59 18.33 -36.78
N ALA A 38 -8.65 19.18 -36.38
CA ALA A 38 -7.46 18.78 -35.67
C ALA A 38 -7.93 17.90 -34.51
N THR A 39 -7.70 16.60 -34.65
CA THR A 39 -7.85 15.69 -33.52
C THR A 39 -6.91 16.27 -32.48
N PRO A 40 -7.39 16.70 -31.29
CA PRO A 40 -6.47 17.22 -30.30
C PRO A 40 -5.45 16.12 -30.06
N GLU A 41 -4.20 16.35 -30.47
CA GLU A 41 -3.08 15.48 -30.15
C GLU A 41 -3.12 15.35 -28.64
N GLN A 42 -3.63 14.21 -28.17
CA GLN A 42 -3.51 13.90 -26.77
C GLN A 42 -2.01 13.92 -26.51
N PRO A 43 -1.53 14.74 -25.56
CA PRO A 43 -0.11 14.86 -25.32
C PRO A 43 0.40 13.45 -25.07
N VAL A 44 1.33 12.99 -25.91
CA VAL A 44 2.02 11.72 -25.74
C VAL A 44 2.79 11.85 -24.43
N VAL A 45 2.15 11.50 -23.33
CA VAL A 45 2.77 11.45 -22.01
C VAL A 45 3.76 10.31 -22.10
N ASP A 46 5.02 10.65 -22.35
CA ASP A 46 6.12 9.69 -22.38
C ASP A 46 6.17 8.94 -21.04
N PRO A 47 5.69 7.68 -20.97
CA PRO A 47 5.54 6.95 -19.72
C PRO A 47 6.91 6.70 -19.05
N ASN A 48 7.97 6.70 -19.86
CA ASN A 48 9.33 6.26 -19.53
C ASN A 48 10.04 7.16 -18.50
N ARG A 49 9.62 8.44 -18.35
CA ARG A 49 10.30 9.40 -17.46
C ARG A 49 9.97 9.21 -15.98
N ARG A 50 8.76 8.72 -15.64
CA ARG A 50 8.36 8.49 -14.23
C ARG A 50 8.96 7.19 -13.69
N ASP A 51 9.10 6.19 -14.55
CA ASP A 51 9.62 4.86 -14.21
C ASP A 51 11.11 4.91 -13.82
N SER A 52 11.87 5.84 -14.39
CA SER A 52 13.33 5.95 -14.19
C SER A 52 13.77 6.17 -12.73
N ARG A 53 12.97 6.87 -11.91
CA ARG A 53 13.28 7.07 -10.48
C ARG A 53 12.83 5.89 -9.62
N ALA A 54 11.62 5.39 -9.87
CA ALA A 54 11.07 4.22 -9.18
C ALA A 54 11.92 2.96 -9.44
N ALA A 55 12.35 2.75 -10.68
CA ALA A 55 13.21 1.63 -11.08
C ALA A 55 14.57 1.65 -10.36
N ARG A 56 15.17 2.84 -10.15
CA ARG A 56 16.44 2.99 -9.41
C ARG A 56 16.33 2.61 -7.93
N PHE A 57 15.25 2.98 -7.25
CA PHE A 57 15.08 2.69 -5.83
C PHE A 57 14.52 1.29 -5.55
N LEU A 58 13.71 0.75 -6.46
CA LEU A 58 12.98 -0.51 -6.28
C LEU A 58 13.62 -1.71 -6.99
N GLY A 59 14.72 -1.49 -7.72
CA GLY A 59 15.57 -2.56 -8.26
C GLY A 59 15.17 -3.09 -9.64
N GLY A 60 14.47 -2.28 -10.44
CA GLY A 60 13.98 -2.67 -11.77
C GLY A 60 12.93 -3.80 -11.74
N GLY A 61 12.48 -4.24 -12.92
CA GLY A 61 11.46 -5.28 -13.08
C GLY A 61 10.17 -4.76 -13.70
N VAL A 62 9.18 -5.63 -13.87
CA VAL A 62 7.86 -5.25 -14.41
C VAL A 62 7.13 -4.42 -13.36
N ASP A 63 6.53 -3.31 -13.77
CA ASP A 63 5.77 -2.50 -12.83
C ASP A 63 4.58 -3.30 -12.26
N PRO A 64 4.45 -3.34 -10.92
CA PRO A 64 3.40 -4.10 -10.28
C PRO A 64 2.04 -3.45 -10.54
N ASP A 65 1.02 -4.29 -10.64
CA ASP A 65 -0.36 -3.86 -10.86
C ASP A 65 -0.77 -2.84 -9.77
N PRO A 66 -1.24 -1.63 -10.16
CA PRO A 66 -1.54 -0.53 -9.25
C PRO A 66 -2.40 -0.91 -8.04
N ARG A 67 -3.31 -1.89 -8.16
CA ARG A 67 -4.17 -2.30 -7.04
C ARG A 67 -3.38 -2.88 -5.85
N PHE A 68 -2.30 -3.61 -6.12
CA PHE A 68 -1.48 -4.21 -5.07
C PHE A 68 -0.57 -3.18 -4.41
N THR A 69 -0.03 -2.25 -5.20
CA THR A 69 0.72 -1.09 -4.70
C THR A 69 -0.14 -0.26 -3.74
N LEU A 70 -1.37 0.07 -4.13
CA LEU A 70 -2.31 0.85 -3.31
C LEU A 70 -2.71 0.11 -2.01
N ALA A 71 -2.81 -1.22 -2.05
CA ALA A 71 -3.04 -2.03 -0.86
C ALA A 71 -1.82 -2.04 0.09
N ASN A 72 -0.60 -2.12 -0.47
CA ASN A 72 0.65 -2.07 0.29
C ASN A 72 0.84 -0.71 0.97
N GLU A 73 0.53 0.39 0.28
CA GLU A 73 0.54 1.74 0.85
C GLU A 73 -0.44 1.88 2.02
N ARG A 74 -1.68 1.39 1.87
CA ARG A 74 -2.67 1.43 2.97
C ARG A 74 -2.17 0.72 4.23
N THR A 75 -1.57 -0.46 4.06
CA THR A 75 -1.02 -1.19 5.21
C THR A 75 0.21 -0.49 5.79
N PHE A 76 1.06 0.12 4.97
CA PHE A 76 2.16 0.97 5.46
C PHE A 76 1.65 2.16 6.28
N LEU A 77 0.67 2.91 5.76
CA LEU A 77 0.11 4.08 6.44
C LEU A 77 -0.59 3.71 7.75
N ALA A 78 -1.31 2.58 7.78
CA ALA A 78 -1.91 2.07 9.00
C ALA A 78 -0.86 1.79 10.09
N TRP A 79 0.33 1.36 9.69
CA TRP A 79 1.40 1.02 10.63
C TRP A 79 2.21 2.24 11.07
N ILE A 80 2.40 3.23 10.18
CA ILE A 80 2.96 4.52 10.59
C ILE A 80 2.03 5.22 11.57
N ARG A 81 0.71 5.14 11.39
CA ARG A 81 -0.26 5.69 12.34
C ARG A 81 -0.08 5.11 13.74
N THR A 82 0.05 3.80 13.87
CA THR A 82 0.25 3.16 15.18
C THR A 82 1.62 3.51 15.77
N ALA A 83 2.67 3.59 14.96
CA ALA A 83 3.98 4.06 15.41
C ALA A 83 3.93 5.50 15.97
N LEU A 84 3.23 6.41 15.28
CA LEU A 84 3.05 7.79 15.74
C LEU A 84 2.22 7.87 17.03
N ALA A 85 1.19 7.03 17.17
CA ALA A 85 0.41 6.96 18.41
C ALA A 85 1.28 6.49 19.59
N LEU A 86 2.14 5.49 19.39
CA LEU A 86 3.09 5.03 20.41
C LEU A 86 4.12 6.10 20.76
N LEU A 87 4.64 6.81 19.75
CA LEU A 87 5.58 7.92 19.93
C LEU A 87 4.96 9.01 20.80
N ALA A 88 3.77 9.46 20.44
CA ALA A 88 3.02 10.47 21.19
C ALA A 88 2.71 9.98 22.62
N GLY A 89 2.35 8.70 22.79
CA GLY A 89 2.14 8.09 24.10
C GLY A 89 3.40 8.11 24.97
N GLY A 90 4.57 7.77 24.43
CA GLY A 90 5.84 7.81 25.16
C GLY A 90 6.21 9.22 25.62
N ILE A 91 6.03 10.21 24.74
CA ILE A 91 6.22 11.63 25.07
C ILE A 91 5.22 12.06 26.15
N ALA A 92 3.94 11.67 26.03
CA ALA A 92 2.91 12.03 26.98
C ALA A 92 3.15 11.43 28.37
N VAL A 93 3.64 10.20 28.46
CA VAL A 93 4.04 9.60 29.74
C VAL A 93 5.13 10.45 30.40
N GLU A 94 6.21 10.77 29.70
CA GLU A 94 7.30 11.56 30.30
C GLU A 94 6.86 12.98 30.68
N ALA A 95 6.00 13.61 29.88
CA ALA A 95 5.55 14.98 30.09
C ALA A 95 4.45 15.14 31.16
N PHE A 96 3.53 14.18 31.28
CA PHE A 96 2.30 14.36 32.05
C PHE A 96 2.15 13.44 33.27
N THR A 97 3.10 12.54 33.55
CA THR A 97 3.03 11.65 34.73
C THR A 97 4.11 11.84 35.81
N PRO A 98 4.62 13.05 36.09
CA PRO A 98 5.69 13.21 37.07
C PRO A 98 5.29 12.86 38.51
N GLU A 99 4.04 13.12 38.89
CA GLU A 99 3.50 12.84 40.24
C GLU A 99 2.81 11.47 40.35
N THR A 100 2.57 10.80 39.22
CA THR A 100 1.83 9.53 39.17
C THR A 100 2.76 8.32 39.23
N PHE A 101 3.95 8.41 38.63
CA PHE A 101 4.90 7.32 38.56
C PHE A 101 6.24 7.71 39.17
N ILE A 102 6.86 6.77 39.87
CA ILE A 102 8.23 6.94 40.34
C ILE A 102 9.18 7.15 39.14
N PRO A 103 10.23 7.98 39.27
CA PRO A 103 11.11 8.34 38.16
C PRO A 103 11.60 7.15 37.31
N PRO A 104 12.11 6.03 37.87
CA PRO A 104 12.62 4.94 37.04
C PRO A 104 11.53 4.24 36.22
N LEU A 105 10.32 4.12 36.77
CA LEU A 105 9.18 3.51 36.07
C LEU A 105 8.70 4.39 34.92
N ARG A 106 8.55 5.70 35.18
CA ARG A 106 8.14 6.68 34.16
C ARG A 106 9.10 6.66 32.97
N THR A 107 10.40 6.76 33.24
CA THR A 107 11.43 6.70 32.20
C THR A 107 11.41 5.36 31.47
N ALA A 108 11.27 4.23 32.18
CA ALA A 108 11.16 2.92 31.54
C ALA A 108 9.97 2.84 30.57
N LEU A 109 8.79 3.32 30.99
CA LEU A 109 7.60 3.34 30.14
C LEU A 109 7.79 4.22 28.90
N ALA A 110 8.32 5.43 29.07
CA ALA A 110 8.63 6.32 27.95
C ALA A 110 9.60 5.66 26.97
N VAL A 111 10.71 5.10 27.47
CA VAL A 111 11.72 4.43 26.64
C VAL A 111 11.13 3.25 25.86
N VAL A 112 10.30 2.41 26.49
CA VAL A 112 9.70 1.27 25.81
C VAL A 112 8.71 1.73 24.73
N LEU A 113 7.85 2.72 25.01
CA LEU A 113 6.90 3.26 24.04
C LEU A 113 7.60 3.88 22.83
N LEU A 114 8.65 4.68 23.06
CA LEU A 114 9.46 5.28 22.00
C LEU A 114 10.23 4.21 21.21
N GLY A 115 10.77 3.21 21.89
CA GLY A 115 11.46 2.08 21.27
C GLY A 115 10.52 1.28 20.34
N LEU A 116 9.31 0.99 20.79
CA LEU A 116 8.30 0.31 19.97
C LEU A 116 7.85 1.16 18.78
N ALA A 117 7.67 2.47 18.97
CA ALA A 117 7.36 3.39 17.88
C ALA A 117 8.43 3.33 16.79
N LEU A 118 9.72 3.39 17.18
CA LEU A 118 10.85 3.30 16.25
C LEU A 118 10.87 1.96 15.52
N VAL A 119 10.79 0.85 16.25
CA VAL A 119 10.80 -0.50 15.67
C VAL A 119 9.66 -0.66 14.68
N LEU A 120 8.44 -0.20 15.02
CA LEU A 120 7.28 -0.33 14.16
C LEU A 120 7.40 0.52 12.89
N ALA A 121 7.90 1.75 13.00
CA ALA A 121 8.15 2.61 11.84
C ALA A 121 9.19 2.01 10.87
N LEU A 122 10.31 1.52 11.40
CA LEU A 122 11.35 0.87 10.60
C LEU A 122 10.83 -0.41 9.95
N ALA A 123 10.13 -1.25 10.72
CA ALA A 123 9.60 -2.51 10.24
C ALA A 123 8.51 -2.31 9.17
N ALA A 124 7.69 -1.26 9.27
CA ALA A 124 6.74 -0.86 8.23
C ALA A 124 7.45 -0.51 6.91
N GLY A 125 8.51 0.30 6.95
CA GLY A 125 9.29 0.68 5.78
C GLY A 125 10.03 -0.50 5.13
N VAL A 126 10.68 -1.33 5.95
CA VAL A 126 11.37 -2.53 5.47
C VAL A 126 10.40 -3.54 4.85
N ARG A 127 9.22 -3.74 5.46
CA ARG A 127 8.16 -4.59 4.90
C ARG A 127 7.69 -4.05 3.55
N TRP A 128 7.41 -2.76 3.46
CA TRP A 128 6.96 -2.11 2.22
C TRP A 128 7.97 -2.33 1.09
N LEU A 129 9.27 -2.09 1.34
CA LEU A 129 10.34 -2.32 0.37
C LEU A 129 10.48 -3.79 -0.04
N ARG A 130 10.37 -4.72 0.90
CA ARG A 130 10.46 -6.17 0.59
C ARG A 130 9.31 -6.65 -0.28
N VAL A 131 8.09 -6.20 0.02
CA VAL A 131 6.89 -6.56 -0.75
C VAL A 131 6.95 -5.95 -2.15
N GLU A 132 7.32 -4.67 -2.26
CA GLU A 132 7.47 -3.98 -3.55
C GLU A 132 8.51 -4.65 -4.46
N ARG A 133 9.68 -5.02 -3.90
CA ARG A 133 10.71 -5.77 -4.64
C ARG A 133 10.27 -7.17 -5.04
N ALA A 134 9.52 -7.87 -4.18
CA ALA A 134 9.00 -9.20 -4.49
C ALA A 134 7.96 -9.14 -5.62
N MET A 135 7.08 -8.15 -5.60
CA MET A 135 6.08 -7.93 -6.66
C MET A 135 6.74 -7.64 -8.01
N ARG A 136 7.77 -6.77 -8.04
CA ARG A 136 8.54 -6.47 -9.26
C ARG A 136 9.29 -7.65 -9.85
N ARG A 137 9.68 -8.61 -9.02
CA ARG A 137 10.41 -9.82 -9.41
C ARG A 137 9.52 -11.06 -9.56
N GLN A 138 8.20 -10.91 -9.44
CA GLN A 138 7.23 -12.03 -9.43
C GLN A 138 7.62 -13.14 -8.44
N ALA A 139 8.25 -12.78 -7.32
CA ALA A 139 8.73 -13.69 -6.30
C ALA A 139 7.62 -13.97 -5.26
N PRO A 140 7.63 -15.14 -4.59
CA PRO A 140 6.67 -15.45 -3.53
C PRO A 140 6.73 -14.39 -2.41
N LEU A 141 5.56 -14.03 -1.88
CA LEU A 141 5.45 -12.96 -0.89
C LEU A 141 6.16 -13.35 0.42
N PRO A 142 6.99 -12.47 0.99
CA PRO A 142 7.71 -12.77 2.23
C PRO A 142 6.75 -12.89 3.42
N LEU A 143 6.96 -13.91 4.25
CA LEU A 143 6.18 -14.15 5.47
C LEU A 143 6.27 -12.95 6.45
N PRO A 144 5.13 -12.49 7.01
CA PRO A 144 5.09 -11.30 7.84
C PRO A 144 5.57 -11.58 9.27
N LEU A 145 6.90 -11.53 9.47
CA LEU A 145 7.56 -11.64 10.79
C LEU A 145 7.17 -10.53 11.79
N LEU A 146 6.40 -9.53 11.39
CA LEU A 146 6.01 -8.42 12.25
C LEU A 146 4.91 -8.75 13.26
N VAL A 147 4.05 -9.71 12.95
CA VAL A 147 2.98 -10.13 13.85
C VAL A 147 3.53 -10.62 15.19
N PRO A 148 4.51 -11.55 15.25
CA PRO A 148 5.07 -11.97 16.53
C PRO A 148 5.87 -10.87 17.25
N VAL A 149 6.57 -9.99 16.52
CA VAL A 149 7.34 -8.89 17.13
C VAL A 149 6.42 -7.87 17.82
N LEU A 150 5.31 -7.49 17.17
CA LEU A 150 4.32 -6.60 17.75
C LEU A 150 3.61 -7.21 18.96
N ALA A 151 3.24 -8.48 18.87
CA ALA A 151 2.62 -9.20 19.98
C ALA A 151 3.55 -9.25 21.20
N ALA A 152 4.82 -9.60 21.00
CA ALA A 152 5.81 -9.63 22.08
C ALA A 152 6.04 -8.23 22.68
N GLY A 153 6.24 -7.22 21.83
CA GLY A 153 6.48 -5.84 22.27
C GLY A 153 5.33 -5.25 23.07
N GLY A 154 4.10 -5.41 22.58
CA GLY A 154 2.89 -4.93 23.26
C GLY A 154 2.66 -5.63 24.61
N SER A 155 2.92 -6.94 24.67
CA SER A 155 2.85 -7.72 25.91
C SER A 155 3.83 -7.20 26.97
N LEU A 156 5.05 -6.84 26.55
CA LEU A 156 6.08 -6.31 27.43
C LEU A 156 5.68 -4.97 28.05
N VAL A 157 5.12 -4.05 27.25
CA VAL A 157 4.59 -2.76 27.75
C VAL A 157 3.46 -2.98 28.74
N ALA A 158 2.49 -3.81 28.39
CA ALA A 158 1.33 -4.07 29.23
C ALA A 158 1.75 -4.64 30.59
N ALA A 159 2.71 -5.56 30.60
CA ALA A 159 3.29 -6.10 31.83
C ALA A 159 4.00 -5.02 32.66
N ALA A 160 4.82 -4.17 32.04
CA ALA A 160 5.53 -3.09 32.73
C ALA A 160 4.58 -2.06 33.37
N VAL A 161 3.52 -1.66 32.64
CA VAL A 161 2.48 -0.76 33.17
C VAL A 161 1.75 -1.41 34.35
N LEU A 162 1.35 -2.68 34.22
CA LEU A 162 0.64 -3.40 35.27
C LEU A 162 1.46 -3.48 36.56
N VAL A 163 2.74 -3.87 36.46
CA VAL A 163 3.67 -3.91 37.61
C VAL A 163 3.81 -2.54 38.24
N GLY A 164 3.97 -1.50 37.42
CA GLY A 164 4.08 -0.13 37.90
C GLY A 164 2.86 0.34 38.70
N VAL A 165 1.65 0.05 38.22
CA VAL A 165 0.40 0.36 38.91
C VAL A 165 0.26 -0.42 40.22
N LEU A 166 0.66 -1.69 40.25
CA LEU A 166 0.56 -2.52 41.45
C LEU A 166 1.52 -2.09 42.57
N ILE A 167 2.71 -1.58 42.20
CA ILE A 167 3.70 -1.08 43.17
C ILE A 167 3.35 0.34 43.65
N GLY A 168 2.71 1.15 42.80
CA GLY A 168 2.31 2.53 43.13
C GLY A 168 0.98 2.68 43.87
N ARG A 169 0.28 1.58 44.19
CA ARG A 169 -0.90 1.56 45.08
C ARG A 169 -0.48 1.32 46.53
#